data_AF-A0A483Q305-F1
#
_entry.id   AF-A0A483Q305-F1
#
_cell.length_a   1.000
_cell.length_b   1.000
_cell.length_c   1.000
_cell.angle_alpha   90.00
_cell.angle_beta   90.00
_cell.angle_gamma   90.00
#
_symmetry.space_group_name_H-M   'P 1'
#
loop_
_entity.id
_entity.type
_entity.pdbx_description
1 polymer ?
#
loop_
_entity_poly.entity_id
_entity_poly.type
_entity_poly.pdbx_seq_one_letter_code
_entity_poly.pdbx_strand_id
1 'polypeptide(L)' 'MITLLRVDHRLLHGQVAFSWTQYVGADCILIANDSVPGDELRKTTIKLAKPPSVKLVIKNINDSIEAIKSGV' A
#
# COMPACT_ATOMS: atom_id res chain seq x y z
N MET A 1 -10.58 8.51 -1.85
CA MET A 1 -11.20 8.47 -0.50
C MET A 1 -10.61 7.29 0.25
N ILE A 2 -10.28 7.43 1.54
CA ILE A 2 -9.72 6.31 2.33
C ILE A 2 -10.88 5.42 2.80
N THR A 3 -10.92 4.17 2.34
CA THR A 3 -11.97 3.20 2.70
C THR A 3 -11.58 2.31 3.88
N LEU A 4 -10.28 2.11 4.11
CA LEU A 4 -9.74 1.28 5.18
C LEU A 4 -8.36 1.77 5.61
N LEU A 5 -8.09 1.70 6.91
CA LEU A 5 -6.75 1.80 7.47
C LEU A 5 -6.38 0.48 8.13
N ARG A 6 -5.19 -0.03 7.85
CA ARG A 6 -4.69 -1.30 8.41
C ARG A 6 -3.24 -1.16 8.85
N VAL A 7 -2.94 -1.67 10.04
CA VAL A 7 -1.57 -1.80 10.54
C VAL A 7 -1.17 -3.27 10.50
N ASP A 8 -0.12 -3.59 9.75
CA ASP A 8 0.47 -4.93 9.68
C ASP A 8 1.98 -4.78 9.44
N HIS A 9 2.81 -5.38 10.30
CA HIS A 9 4.27 -5.33 10.19
C HIS A 9 4.81 -5.99 8.91
N ARG A 10 4.04 -6.91 8.33
CA ARG A 10 4.36 -7.59 7.06
C ARG A 10 3.91 -6.80 5.84
N LEU A 11 3.16 -5.71 6.04
CA LEU A 11 2.64 -4.84 4.99
C LEU A 11 1.72 -5.61 4.01
N LEU A 12 2.09 -5.67 2.74
CA LEU A 12 1.33 -6.37 1.69
C LEU A 12 1.89 -7.77 1.48
N HIS A 13 1.11 -8.80 1.85
CA HIS A 13 1.55 -10.19 1.77
C HIS A 13 0.38 -11.18 1.55
N GLY A 14 0.71 -12.29 0.89
CA GLY A 14 -0.16 -13.44 0.69
C GLY A 14 -1.52 -13.10 0.08
N GLN A 15 -2.50 -13.97 0.34
CA GLN A 15 -3.88 -13.75 -0.12
C GLN A 15 -4.65 -12.73 0.73
N VAL A 16 -4.13 -12.35 1.90
CA VAL A 16 -4.76 -11.35 2.76
C VAL A 16 -4.86 -10.00 2.04
N ALA A 17 -3.85 -9.63 1.26
CA ALA A 17 -3.87 -8.46 0.38
C ALA A 17 -5.07 -8.48 -0.59
N PHE A 18 -5.35 -9.65 -1.19
CA PHE A 18 -6.43 -9.82 -2.15
C PHE A 18 -7.79 -9.72 -1.48
N SER A 19 -8.00 -10.47 -0.40
CA SER A 19 -9.27 -10.51 0.33
C SER A 19 -9.70 -9.12 0.81
N TRP A 20 -8.79 -8.35 1.40
CA TRP A 20 -9.12 -7.01 1.89
C TRP A 20 -9.43 -6.05 0.75
N THR A 21 -8.60 -6.05 -0.29
CA THR A 21 -8.77 -5.15 -1.44
C THR A 21 -10.12 -5.38 -2.14
N GLN A 22 -10.50 -6.65 -2.34
CA GLN A 22 -11.80 -7.01 -2.90
C GLN A 22 -12.95 -6.66 -1.97
N TYR A 23 -12.82 -6.94 -0.67
CA TYR A 23 -13.87 -6.70 0.32
C TYR A 23 -14.24 -5.21 0.43
N VAL A 24 -13.25 -4.32 0.42
CA VAL A 24 -13.49 -2.86 0.51
C VAL A 24 -13.63 -2.18 -0.85
N GLY A 25 -13.48 -2.93 -1.96
CA GLY A 25 -13.53 -2.39 -3.31
C GLY A 25 -12.45 -1.33 -3.60
N ALA A 26 -11.26 -1.46 -3.02
CA ALA A 26 -10.19 -0.49 -3.20
C ALA A 26 -9.51 -0.65 -4.58
N ASP A 27 -9.29 0.47 -5.26
CA ASP A 27 -8.53 0.56 -6.51
C ASP A 27 -7.08 1.00 -6.31
N CYS A 28 -6.71 1.37 -5.08
CA CYS A 28 -5.40 1.87 -4.71
C CYS A 28 -4.99 1.39 -3.31
N ILE A 29 -3.73 1.01 -3.16
CA ILE A 29 -3.08 0.69 -1.89
C ILE A 29 -1.92 1.67 -1.69
N LEU A 30 -1.97 2.42 -0.59
CA LEU A 30 -0.87 3.27 -0.12
C LEU A 30 -0.18 2.59 1.06
N ILE A 31 1.10 2.26 0.91
CA ILE A 31 1.97 1.83 2.01
C ILE A 31 2.75 3.06 2.49
N ALA A 32 2.41 3.53 3.69
CA ALA A 32 3.10 4.60 4.38
C ALA A 32 4.12 3.99 5.36
N ASN A 33 5.39 3.92 4.97
CA ASN A 33 6.47 3.35 5.77
C ASN A 33 7.82 3.95 5.36
N ASP A 34 8.60 4.47 6.31
CA ASP A 34 9.86 5.17 6.01
C ASP A 34 10.97 4.23 5.53
N SER A 35 10.95 2.97 5.95
CA SER A 35 12.04 2.02 5.63
C SER A 35 11.92 1.40 4.23
N VAL A 36 10.70 1.27 3.69
CA VAL A 36 10.45 0.55 2.43
C VAL A 36 10.97 1.30 1.20
N PRO A 37 10.79 2.64 1.06
CA PRO A 37 11.28 3.38 -0.10
C PRO A 37 12.78 3.19 -0.39
N GLY A 38 13.61 2.97 0.64
CA GLY A 38 15.05 2.72 0.49
C GLY A 38 15.44 1.25 0.31
N ASP A 39 14.50 0.31 0.42
CA ASP A 39 14.76 -1.13 0.38
C ASP A 39 14.20 -1.75 -0.90
N GLU A 40 15.07 -1.93 -1.91
CA GLU A 40 14.67 -2.46 -3.22
C GLU A 40 14.15 -3.89 -3.18
N LEU A 41 14.75 -4.74 -2.32
CA LEU A 41 14.32 -6.13 -2.17
C LEU A 41 12.90 -6.16 -1.61
N ARG A 42 12.66 -5.42 -0.54
CA ARG A 42 11.33 -5.35 0.10
C ARG A 42 10.29 -4.71 -0.82
N LYS A 43 10.64 -3.66 -1.57
CA LYS A 43 9.75 -3.10 -2.61
C LYS A 43 9.38 -4.13 -3.66
N THR A 44 10.34 -4.93 -4.11
CA THR A 44 10.10 -5.98 -5.12
C THR A 44 9.15 -7.05 -4.58
N THR A 45 9.39 -7.55 -3.36
CA THR A 45 8.51 -8.53 -2.71
C THR A 45 7.08 -8.00 -2.54
N ILE A 46 6.93 -6.75 -2.10
CA ILE A 46 5.62 -6.11 -1.95
C ILE A 46 4.90 -5.98 -3.30
N LYS A 47 5.61 -5.60 -4.36
CA LYS A 47 5.03 -5.49 -5.71
C LYS A 47 4.48 -6.83 -6.21
N LEU A 48 5.13 -7.95 -5.88
CA LEU A 48 4.65 -9.30 -6.23
C LEU A 48 3.36 -9.67 -5.51
N ALA A 49 3.12 -9.13 -4.31
CA ALA A 49 1.89 -9.35 -3.54
C ALA A 49 0.73 -8.44 -3.97
N LYS A 50 0.94 -7.53 -4.94
CA LYS A 50 -0.09 -6.59 -5.39
C LYS A 50 -1.21 -7.30 -6.15
N PRO A 51 -2.48 -7.10 -5.78
CA PRO A 51 -3.61 -7.57 -6.59
C PRO A 51 -3.61 -6.95 -7.99
N PRO A 52 -4.12 -7.67 -9.01
CA PRO A 52 -4.27 -7.14 -10.36
C PRO A 52 -5.21 -5.92 -10.37
N SER A 53 -4.98 -5.01 -11.31
CA SER A 53 -5.80 -3.80 -11.52
C SER A 53 -5.87 -2.80 -10.35
N VAL A 54 -5.04 -2.96 -9.32
CA VAL A 54 -4.97 -2.05 -8.16
C VAL A 54 -3.69 -1.21 -8.24
N LYS A 55 -3.76 0.11 -8.06
CA LYS A 55 -2.55 0.96 -7.98
C LYS A 55 -1.83 0.69 -6.67
N LEU A 56 -0.50 0.61 -6.69
CA LEU A 56 0.32 0.50 -5.48
C LEU A 56 1.22 1.72 -5.38
N VAL A 57 1.12 2.43 -4.28
CA VAL A 57 1.94 3.58 -3.92
C VAL A 57 2.71 3.24 -2.65
N ILE A 58 4.02 3.45 -2.66
CA ILE A 58 4.89 3.23 -1.51
C ILE A 58 5.60 4.54 -1.23
N LYS A 59 5.43 5.08 -0.02
CA LYS A 59 5.94 6.38 0.39
C LYS A 59 6.39 6.34 1.85
N ASN A 60 7.28 7.27 2.20
CA ASN A 60 7.56 7.57 3.61
C ASN A 60 6.31 8.24 4.25
N ILE A 61 6.32 8.44 5.56
CA ILE A 61 5.17 9.01 6.27
C ILE A 61 4.85 10.45 5.80
N ASN A 62 5.85 11.31 5.66
CA ASN A 62 5.66 12.71 5.26
C ASN A 62 5.06 12.81 3.84
N ASP A 63 5.64 12.11 2.88
CA ASP A 63 5.16 12.04 1.51
C ASP A 63 3.73 11.47 1.42
N SER A 64 3.38 10.55 2.32
CA SER A 64 2.03 9.97 2.39
C SER A 64 1.01 11.00 2.88
N ILE A 65 1.37 11.81 3.88
CA ILE A 65 0.54 12.91 4.37
C ILE A 65 0.28 13.92 3.25
N GLU A 66 1.33 14.31 2.52
CA GLU A 66 1.19 15.24 1.39
C GLU A 66 0.30 14.68 0.28
N ALA A 67 0.49 13.40 -0.08
CA ALA A 67 -0.33 12.75 -1.11
C ALA A 67 -1.82 12.69 -0.72
N ILE A 68 -2.12 12.41 0.55
CA ILE A 68 -3.51 12.39 1.03
C ILE A 68 -4.13 13.79 0.99
N LYS A 69 -3.37 14.82 1.38
CA LYS A 69 -3.85 16.21 1.42
C LYS A 69 -4.03 16.82 0.03
N SER A 70 -3.22 16.43 -0.96
CA SER A 70 -3.29 16.98 -2.32
C SER A 70 -4.52 16.49 -3.10
N GLY A 71 -5.22 15.46 -2.61
CA GLY A 71 -6.44 14.94 -3.25
C GLY A 71 -6.17 14.17 -4.54
N VAL A 72 -4.92 13.74 -4.77
CA VAL A 72 -4.49 12.90 -5.90
C VAL A 72 -4.56 11.43 -5.57
#